data_AF-A0A6N9P881-F1
#
_entry.id   AF-A0A6N9P881-F1
#
_cell.length_a   1.000
_cell.length_b   1.000
_cell.length_c   1.000
_cell.angle_alpha   90.00
_cell.angle_beta   90.00
_cell.angle_gamma   90.00
#
_symmetry.space_group_name_H-M   'P 1'
#
loop_
_entity.id
_entity.type
_entity.pdbx_description
1 polymer ?
#
loop_
_entity_poly.entity_id
_entity_poly.type
_entity_poly.pdbx_seq_one_letter_code
_entity_poly.pdbx_strand_id
1 'polypeptide(L)' 'MYQYEKRLDCHALGQEIKRRRKAKGWTQEHLAQLVDLTPRSIILNSR' A
#
# COMPACT_ATOMS: atom_id res chain seq x y z
N MET A 1 30.68 7.80 -2.46
CA MET A 1 29.30 8.30 -2.26
C MET A 1 28.35 7.12 -2.48
N TYR A 2 27.82 6.53 -1.41
CA TYR A 2 26.80 5.48 -1.56
C TYR A 2 25.48 6.16 -1.93
N GLN A 3 25.12 6.09 -3.20
CA GLN A 3 23.77 6.41 -3.67
C GLN A 3 22.83 5.36 -3.07
N TYR A 4 22.29 5.64 -1.89
CA TYR A 4 21.06 4.98 -1.44
C TYR A 4 19.90 5.56 -2.26
N GLU A 5 19.88 5.25 -3.56
CA GLU A 5 18.63 5.19 -4.27
C GLU A 5 17.87 4.01 -3.67
N LYS A 6 17.21 4.25 -2.53
CA LYS A 6 16.13 3.39 -2.06
C LYS A 6 15.05 3.50 -3.12
N ARG A 7 15.19 2.70 -4.18
CA ARG A 7 14.11 2.36 -5.08
C ARG A 7 13.07 1.76 -4.16
N LEU A 8 12.08 2.57 -3.80
CA LEU A 8 10.93 2.10 -3.07
C LEU A 8 10.31 1.06 -3.99
N ASP A 9 10.48 -0.22 -3.63
CA ASP A 9 9.79 -1.31 -4.27
C ASP A 9 8.30 -1.13 -3.98
N CYS A 10 7.62 -0.39 -4.86
CA CYS A 10 6.20 -0.10 -4.74
C CYS A 10 5.39 -1.41 -4.65
N HIS A 11 5.90 -2.49 -5.25
CA HIS A 11 5.34 -3.83 -5.11
C HIS A 11 5.48 -4.38 -3.68
N ALA A 12 6.66 -4.28 -3.06
CA ALA A 12 6.87 -4.70 -1.68
C ALA A 12 6.03 -3.87 -0.71
N LEU A 13 5.92 -2.56 -0.94
CA LEU A 13 5.06 -1.67 -0.17
C LEU A 13 3.57 -2.05 -0.29
N GLY A 14 3.09 -2.32 -1.50
CA GLY A 14 1.71 -2.76 -1.73
C GLY A 14 1.39 -4.09 -1.04
N GLN A 15 2.33 -5.04 -1.04
CA GLN A 15 2.17 -6.32 -0.34
C GLN A 15 2.11 -6.12 1.19
N GLU A 16 2.93 -5.25 1.75
CA GLU A 16 2.93 -4.99 3.19
C GLU A 16 1.66 -4.27 3.64
N ILE A 17 1.16 -3.30 2.86
CA ILE A 17 -0.14 -2.66 3.09
C ILE A 17 -1.26 -3.70 3.05
N LYS A 18 -1.26 -4.58 2.06
CA LYS A 18 -2.24 -5.68 1.94
C LYS A 18 -2.18 -6.64 3.13
N ARG A 19 -0.98 -6.97 3.59
CA ARG A 19 -0.75 -7.85 4.75
C ARG A 19 -1.30 -7.22 6.03
N ARG A 20 -0.96 -5.96 6.30
CA ARG A 20 -1.43 -5.25 7.49
C ARG A 20 -2.94 -5.02 7.47
N ARG A 21 -3.52 -4.73 6.30
CA ARG A 21 -4.98 -4.65 6.12
C ARG A 21 -5.66 -5.95 6.53
N LYS A 22 -5.16 -7.08 6.03
CA LYS A 22 -5.71 -8.41 6.36
C LYS A 22 -5.52 -8.78 7.83
N ALA A 23 -4.34 -8.52 8.40
CA ALA A 23 -4.04 -8.82 9.79
C ALA A 23 -4.94 -8.05 10.78
N LYS A 24 -5.33 -6.83 10.43
CA LYS A 24 -6.28 -6.02 11.21
C LYS A 24 -7.76 -6.33 10.91
N GLY A 25 -8.05 -7.23 9.96
CA GLY A 25 -9.43 -7.49 9.51
C GLY A 25 -10.08 -6.31 8.80
N TRP A 26 -9.30 -5.34 8.31
CA TRP A 26 -9.83 -4.13 7.70
C TRP A 26 -10.33 -4.39 6.29
N THR A 27 -11.48 -3.84 5.93
CA THR A 27 -11.94 -3.81 4.54
C THR A 27 -11.13 -2.79 3.74
N GLN A 28 -11.14 -2.92 2.42
CA GLN A 28 -10.46 -1.96 1.56
C GLN A 28 -11.08 -0.56 1.66
N GLU A 29 -12.41 -0.50 1.85
CA GLU A 29 -13.17 0.74 2.05
C GLU A 29 -12.83 1.42 3.37
N HIS A 30 -12.69 0.65 4.45
CA HIS A 30 -12.27 1.18 5.75
C HIS A 30 -10.87 1.81 5.65
N LEU A 31 -9.93 1.13 4.98
CA LEU A 31 -8.60 1.68 4.75
C LEU A 31 -8.64 2.94 3.85
N ALA A 32 -9.53 2.98 2.86
CA ALA A 32 -9.72 4.14 2.00
C ALA A 32 -10.23 5.37 2.75
N GLN A 33 -11.16 5.18 3.69
CA GLN A 33 -11.67 6.24 4.56
C GLN A 33 -10.58 6.80 5.49
N LEU A 34 -9.68 5.95 6.00
CA LEU A 34 -8.63 6.38 6.93
C LEU A 34 -7.49 7.15 6.25
N VAL A 35 -7.22 6.88 4.98
CA VAL A 35 -6.08 7.46 4.25
C VAL A 35 -6.53 8.65 3.37
N ASP A 36 -7.83 8.99 3.36
CA ASP A 36 -8.42 10.05 2.50
C ASP A 36 -8.06 9.88 1.01
N LEU A 37 -7.80 8.63 0.61
CA LEU A 37 -7.46 8.25 -0.75
C LEU A 37 -8.66 7.55 -1.38
N THR A 38 -8.96 7.91 -2.64
CA THR A 38 -9.97 7.18 -3.40
C THR A 38 -9.64 5.67 -3.41
N PRO A 39 -10.62 4.77 -3.19
CA PRO A 39 -10.38 3.32 -3.07
C PRO A 39 -9.59 2.69 -4.22
N ARG A 40 -9.58 3.32 -5.40
CA ARG A 40 -8.79 2.93 -6.58
C ARG A 40 -7.28 3.10 -6.41
N SER A 41 -6.82 4.13 -5.69
CA SER A 41 -5.38 4.39 -5.51
C SER A 41 -4.70 3.41 -4.54
N ILE A 42 -5.48 2.80 -3.64
CA ILE A 42 -4.98 1.79 -2.68
C ILE A 42 -4.70 0.45 -3.37
N ILE A 43 -5.35 0.19 -4.51
CA ILE A 43 -4.97 -0.90 -5.39
C ILE A 43 -3.78 -0.43 -6.22
N LEU A 44 -2.59 -0.47 -5.62
CA LEU A 44 -1.34 -0.38 -6.37
C LEU A 44 -1.08 -1.71 -7.09
N ASN A 45 -2.05 -2.14 -7.92
CA ASN A 45 -1.81 -3.13 -8.96
C ASN A 45 -1.24 -2.35 -10.16
N SER A 46 0.09 -2.30 -10.23
CA SER A 46 0.73 -2.42 -11.54
C SER A 46 0.17 -3.70 -12.19
N ARG A 47 -0.19 -3.59 -13.48
CA ARG A 47 -0.67 -4.71 -14.31
C ARG A 47 0.19 -5.95 -14.16
#